data_AF-A0A182F0M9-F1
#
_entry.id   AF-A0A182F0M9-F1
#
_cell.length_a   1.000
_cell.length_b   1.000
_cell.length_c   1.000
_cell.angle_alpha   90.00
_cell.angle_beta   90.00
_cell.angle_gamma   90.00
#
_symmetry.space_group_name_H-M   'P 1'
#
loop_
_entity.id
_entity.type
_entity.pdbx_description
1 polymer ?
#
loop_
_entity_poly.entity_id
_entity_poly.type
_entity_poly.pdbx_seq_one_letter_code
_entity_poly.pdbx_strand_id
1 'polypeptide(L)'
;MFSKDYTIIDSIRVARGVGGKIGATVRCLEKGGFAICAISQRSPAYVAGLRIGDELVSLGETFLRECSLSDLREPLKKDKRNHLRLCTKDRPGERYITLERESGKGYGFRFVQGEITFVRPNSAAEHAGLETKHHIVEVNEEVVVGLHDEDIEALIWSSMGRLTLCILPSRFYNNLLCSLYTLGSANSLDAVEI
;
A
#
# COMPACT_ATOMS: atom_id res chain seq x y z
N MET A 1 6.13 -7.85 -32.90
CA MET A 1 4.87 -8.43 -32.42
C MET A 1 5.11 -8.89 -30.98
N PHE A 2 4.96 -8.00 -30.00
CA PHE A 2 4.98 -8.35 -28.58
C PHE A 2 3.57 -8.11 -28.02
N SER A 3 3.09 -9.15 -27.37
CA SER A 3 1.73 -9.36 -26.89
C SER A 3 1.35 -8.34 -25.82
N LYS A 4 0.07 -7.96 -25.87
CA LYS A 4 -0.78 -7.29 -24.87
C LYS A 4 -0.18 -7.24 -23.47
N ASP A 5 -0.10 -6.04 -22.90
CA ASP A 5 -0.46 -5.80 -21.50
C ASP A 5 -0.93 -4.35 -21.39
N TYR A 6 -2.15 -4.14 -20.89
CA TYR A 6 -2.70 -2.83 -20.55
C TYR A 6 -1.78 -2.20 -19.51
N THR A 7 -0.77 -1.44 -19.95
CA THR A 7 0.09 -0.71 -19.01
C THR A 7 -0.61 0.60 -18.71
N ILE A 8 -1.56 0.55 -17.78
CA ILE A 8 -2.05 1.79 -17.16
C ILE A 8 -0.84 2.33 -16.38
N ILE A 9 -0.25 3.38 -16.95
CA ILE A 9 0.84 4.14 -16.35
C ILE A 9 0.23 5.47 -15.96
N ASP A 10 -0.08 5.63 -14.68
CA ASP A 10 -0.55 6.90 -14.19
C ASP A 10 0.63 7.83 -13.97
N SER A 11 0.64 8.95 -14.69
CA SER A 11 1.63 10.00 -14.49
C SER A 11 1.13 10.96 -13.42
N ILE A 12 1.70 10.84 -12.23
CA ILE A 12 1.33 11.63 -11.07
C ILE A 12 2.36 12.73 -10.84
N ARG A 13 1.89 13.96 -10.57
CA ARG A 13 2.71 15.08 -10.11
C ARG A 13 2.44 15.34 -8.64
N VAL A 14 3.45 15.13 -7.81
CA VAL A 14 3.34 15.26 -6.36
C VAL A 14 4.15 16.45 -5.91
N ALA A 15 3.51 17.43 -5.24
CA ALA A 15 4.23 18.57 -4.67
C ALA A 15 5.17 18.09 -3.55
N ARG A 16 6.37 18.67 -3.43
CA ARG A 16 7.25 18.40 -2.30
C ARG A 16 6.73 19.14 -1.06
N GLY A 17 6.69 18.43 0.06
CA GLY A 17 6.36 18.98 1.37
C GLY A 17 7.58 19.51 2.12
N VAL A 18 7.45 19.61 3.43
CA VAL A 18 8.54 20.02 4.34
C VAL A 18 9.71 19.04 4.22
N GLY A 19 10.94 19.57 4.14
CA GLY A 19 12.14 18.76 3.96
C GLY A 19 12.36 18.25 2.53
N GLY A 20 11.53 18.69 1.57
CA GLY A 20 11.69 18.34 0.16
C GLY A 20 11.20 16.94 -0.21
N LYS A 21 10.54 16.24 0.70
CA LYS A 21 10.00 14.88 0.47
C LYS A 21 8.52 14.93 0.13
N ILE A 22 7.98 13.86 -0.44
CA ILE A 22 6.54 13.75 -0.73
C ILE A 22 5.78 12.92 0.31
N GLY A 23 6.49 12.26 1.22
CA GLY A 23 5.89 11.45 2.28
C GLY A 23 5.47 10.06 1.82
N ALA A 24 6.24 9.49 0.87
CA ALA A 24 6.12 8.10 0.44
C ALA A 24 7.46 7.38 0.62
N THR A 25 7.40 6.09 0.91
CA THR A 25 8.58 5.21 0.97
C THR A 25 8.50 4.20 -0.15
N VAL A 26 9.57 4.09 -0.91
CA VAL A 26 9.74 3.13 -2.01
C VAL A 26 10.68 2.02 -1.57
N ARG A 27 10.38 0.79 -1.95
CA ARG A 27 11.22 -0.39 -1.72
C ARG A 27 11.50 -1.14 -3.01
N CYS A 28 12.69 -1.71 -3.11
CA CYS A 28 13.03 -2.64 -4.19
C CYS A 28 12.42 -4.03 -3.90
N LEU A 29 11.76 -4.61 -4.90
CA LEU A 29 11.18 -5.94 -4.87
C LEU A 29 12.21 -6.97 -5.37
N GLU A 30 12.13 -8.22 -4.89
CA GLU A 30 13.05 -9.31 -5.25
C GLU A 30 13.20 -9.54 -6.77
N LYS A 31 12.17 -9.18 -7.56
CA LYS A 31 12.15 -9.36 -9.03
C LYS A 31 12.68 -8.15 -9.82
N GLY A 32 13.29 -7.16 -9.17
CA GLY A 32 13.88 -6.00 -9.85
C GLY A 32 12.87 -4.89 -10.21
N GLY A 33 11.88 -4.66 -9.35
CA GLY A 33 10.91 -3.56 -9.48
C GLY A 33 10.85 -2.73 -8.21
N PHE A 34 10.19 -1.58 -8.24
CA PHE A 34 10.03 -0.72 -7.07
C PHE A 34 8.56 -0.59 -6.72
N ALA A 35 8.23 -0.60 -5.44
CA ALA A 35 6.85 -0.41 -4.99
C ALA A 35 6.77 0.57 -3.83
N ILE A 36 5.66 1.30 -3.77
CA ILE A 36 5.33 2.12 -2.60
C ILE A 36 4.98 1.20 -1.44
N CYS A 37 5.72 1.27 -0.33
CA CYS A 37 5.49 0.42 0.83
C CYS A 37 4.99 1.18 2.06
N ALA A 38 5.05 2.51 2.06
CA ALA A 38 4.46 3.35 3.09
C ALA A 38 4.06 4.71 2.52
N ILE A 39 2.97 5.27 3.03
CA ILE A 39 2.52 6.63 2.72
C ILE A 39 2.09 7.30 4.01
N SER A 40 2.66 8.46 4.30
CA SER A 40 2.25 9.25 5.45
C SER A 40 0.87 9.87 5.20
N GLN A 41 -0.05 9.76 6.16
CA GLN A 41 -1.39 10.32 6.05
C GLN A 41 -1.33 11.84 5.79
N ARG A 42 -2.21 12.35 4.90
CA ARG A 42 -2.28 13.77 4.51
C ARG A 42 -0.98 14.35 3.91
N SER A 43 0.01 13.50 3.62
CA SER A 43 1.20 13.91 2.89
C SER A 43 0.85 14.30 1.46
N PRO A 44 1.74 15.02 0.76
CA PRO A 44 1.56 15.28 -0.66
C PRO A 44 1.33 14.00 -1.48
N ALA A 45 2.04 12.91 -1.17
CA ALA A 45 1.85 11.60 -1.80
C ALA A 45 0.41 11.08 -1.63
N TYR A 46 -0.12 11.14 -0.41
CA TYR A 46 -1.50 10.73 -0.10
C TYR A 46 -2.52 11.53 -0.91
N VAL A 47 -2.37 12.87 -0.91
CA VAL A 47 -3.27 13.80 -1.61
C VAL A 47 -3.20 13.61 -3.13
N ALA A 48 -2.01 13.27 -3.66
CA ALA A 48 -1.81 13.02 -5.08
C ALA A 48 -2.33 11.65 -5.55
N GLY A 49 -2.90 10.84 -4.65
CA GLY A 49 -3.49 9.55 -5.00
C GLY A 49 -2.52 8.38 -5.03
N LEU A 50 -1.26 8.56 -4.62
CA LEU A 50 -0.36 7.42 -4.43
C LEU A 50 -0.90 6.53 -3.33
N ARG A 51 -0.73 5.23 -3.48
CA ARG A 51 -1.16 4.24 -2.49
C ARG A 51 -0.11 3.15 -2.29
N ILE A 52 -0.15 2.52 -1.11
CA ILE A 52 0.76 1.41 -0.79
C ILE A 52 0.46 0.26 -1.73
N GLY A 53 1.51 -0.23 -2.40
CA GLY A 53 1.49 -1.33 -3.36
C GLY A 53 1.62 -0.89 -4.82
N ASP A 54 1.48 0.41 -5.11
CA ASP A 54 1.68 0.93 -6.47
C ASP A 54 3.13 0.64 -6.93
N GLU A 55 3.27 0.06 -8.12
CA GLU A 55 4.59 -0.20 -8.70
C GLU A 55 5.14 1.10 -9.26
N LEU A 56 6.26 1.59 -8.74
CA LEU A 56 6.95 2.75 -9.26
C LEU A 56 7.77 2.36 -10.49
N VAL A 57 7.37 2.87 -11.65
CA VAL A 57 8.01 2.59 -12.95
C VAL A 57 9.08 3.61 -13.26
N SER A 58 8.81 4.88 -12.99
CA SER A 58 9.79 5.95 -13.19
C SER A 58 9.66 7.06 -12.14
N LEU A 59 10.80 7.70 -11.88
CA LEU A 59 10.93 8.89 -11.06
C LEU A 59 11.57 10.00 -11.91
N GLY A 60 10.82 11.06 -12.18
CA GLY A 60 11.24 12.11 -13.10
C GLY A 60 11.41 11.56 -14.51
N GLU A 61 12.64 11.59 -15.01
CA GLU A 61 13.03 11.07 -16.33
C GLU A 61 13.71 9.70 -16.24
N THR A 62 13.89 9.16 -15.03
CA THR A 62 14.62 7.90 -14.78
C THR A 62 13.65 6.72 -14.68
N PHE A 63 13.80 5.74 -15.58
CA PHE A 63 13.08 4.46 -15.54
C PHE A 63 13.76 3.47 -14.60
N LEU A 64 12.99 2.77 -13.77
CA LEU A 64 13.52 2.02 -12.63
C LEU A 64 13.75 0.52 -12.87
N ARG A 65 13.40 -0.02 -14.04
CA ARG A 65 13.53 -1.46 -14.36
C ARG A 65 14.96 -2.02 -14.26
N GLU A 66 15.98 -1.15 -14.25
CA GLU A 66 17.39 -1.53 -14.15
C GLU A 66 18.14 -0.73 -13.07
N CYS A 67 17.41 -0.04 -12.19
CA CYS A 67 18.01 0.80 -11.15
C CYS A 67 18.13 0.06 -9.82
N SER A 68 19.17 0.37 -9.07
CA SER A 68 19.29 0.08 -7.64
C SER A 68 18.67 1.21 -6.80
N LEU A 69 18.38 0.97 -5.52
CA LEU A 69 17.91 2.03 -4.61
C LEU A 69 18.91 3.19 -4.44
N SER A 70 20.20 2.92 -4.57
CA SER A 70 21.24 3.95 -4.61
C SER A 70 21.00 4.94 -5.75
N ASP A 71 20.56 4.44 -6.90
CA ASP A 71 20.34 5.23 -8.10
C ASP A 71 19.10 6.13 -7.98
N LEU A 72 18.20 5.86 -7.03
CA LEU A 72 17.07 6.74 -6.71
C LEU A 72 17.48 7.95 -5.86
N ARG A 73 18.47 7.79 -4.98
CA ARG A 73 18.85 8.85 -4.02
C ARG A 73 19.47 10.07 -4.72
N GLU A 74 20.23 9.85 -5.80
CA GLU A 74 20.86 10.94 -6.54
C GLU A 74 19.88 11.84 -7.30
N PRO A 75 18.97 11.31 -8.15
CA PRO A 75 17.92 12.08 -8.79
C PRO A 75 17.09 12.89 -7.79
N LEU A 76 16.71 12.28 -6.65
CA LEU A 76 15.95 12.97 -5.60
C LEU A 76 16.69 14.18 -5.02
N LYS A 77 18.01 14.08 -4.84
CA LYS A 77 18.85 15.18 -4.33
C LYS A 77 19.11 16.27 -5.36
N LYS A 78 19.33 15.87 -6.62
CA LYS A 78 19.62 16.76 -7.75
C LYS A 78 18.39 17.53 -8.20
N ASP A 79 17.21 16.91 -8.18
CA ASP A 79 15.97 17.57 -8.59
C ASP A 79 15.49 18.59 -7.55
N LYS A 80 15.71 19.88 -7.86
CA LYS A 80 15.30 21.03 -7.04
C LYS A 80 13.89 21.55 -7.37
N ARG A 81 13.14 20.89 -8.25
CA ARG A 81 11.77 21.28 -8.57
C ARG A 81 10.88 21.10 -7.34
N ASN A 82 9.86 21.95 -7.21
CA ASN A 82 8.87 21.88 -6.12
C ASN A 82 7.90 20.69 -6.25
N HIS A 83 8.08 19.82 -7.24
CA HIS A 83 7.27 18.63 -7.44
C HIS A 83 8.12 17.47 -7.97
N LEU A 84 7.72 16.25 -7.65
CA LEU A 84 8.19 15.02 -8.27
C LEU A 84 7.20 14.55 -9.32
N ARG A 85 7.71 14.05 -10.44
CA ARG A 85 6.93 13.30 -11.44
C ARG A 85 7.13 11.83 -11.20
N LEU A 86 6.05 11.07 -11.10
CA LEU A 86 6.07 9.64 -10.90
C LEU A 86 5.23 9.01 -11.99
N CYS A 87 5.68 7.84 -12.46
CA CYS A 87 4.85 6.95 -13.24
C CYS A 87 4.64 5.69 -12.42
N THR A 88 3.38 5.39 -12.08
CA THR A 88 3.02 4.20 -11.32
C THR A 88 2.19 3.25 -12.17
N LYS A 89 2.24 1.96 -11.82
CA LYS A 89 1.21 1.00 -12.24
C LYS A 89 0.37 0.62 -11.05
N ASP A 90 -0.91 0.45 -11.31
CA ASP A 90 -1.86 0.02 -10.31
C ASP A 90 -1.50 -1.34 -9.71
N ARG A 91 -1.88 -1.47 -8.45
CA ARG A 91 -1.74 -2.67 -7.65
C ARG A 91 -2.47 -3.85 -8.28
N PRO A 92 -1.76 -4.92 -8.65
CA PRO A 92 -2.44 -6.14 -9.04
C PRO A 92 -3.16 -6.75 -7.83
N GLY A 93 -4.50 -6.74 -7.86
CA GLY A 93 -5.35 -7.47 -6.92
C GLY A 93 -5.80 -6.72 -5.67
N GLU A 94 -5.64 -5.39 -5.60
CA GLU A 94 -6.32 -4.57 -4.58
C GLU A 94 -7.85 -4.72 -4.72
N ARG A 95 -8.55 -4.82 -3.58
CA ARG A 95 -10.01 -4.77 -3.55
C ARG A 95 -10.50 -3.90 -2.41
N TYR A 96 -11.46 -3.03 -2.70
CA TYR A 96 -12.26 -2.34 -1.69
C TYR A 96 -13.52 -3.14 -1.41
N ILE A 97 -13.74 -3.47 -0.14
CA ILE A 97 -14.90 -4.21 0.33
C ILE A 97 -15.61 -3.37 1.38
N THR A 98 -16.87 -3.04 1.13
CA THR A 98 -17.73 -2.34 2.10
C THR A 98 -18.60 -3.35 2.83
N LEU A 99 -18.54 -3.32 4.15
CA LEU A 99 -19.26 -4.17 5.08
C LEU A 99 -20.27 -3.31 5.82
N GLU A 100 -21.49 -3.81 5.93
CA GLU A 100 -22.54 -3.19 6.73
C GLU A 100 -23.03 -4.20 7.78
N ARG A 101 -23.13 -3.75 9.02
CA ARG A 101 -23.64 -4.58 10.12
C ARG A 101 -24.81 -3.90 10.81
N GLU A 102 -25.71 -4.72 11.33
CA GLU A 102 -26.72 -4.27 12.28
C GLU A 102 -26.08 -3.95 13.64
N SER A 103 -26.70 -3.03 14.37
CA SER A 103 -26.26 -2.68 15.73
C SER A 103 -26.23 -3.92 16.63
N GLY A 104 -25.18 -4.06 17.44
CA GLY A 104 -24.98 -5.19 18.34
C GLY A 104 -24.47 -6.50 17.69
N LYS A 105 -24.41 -6.59 16.35
CA LYS A 105 -23.73 -7.70 15.66
C LYS A 105 -22.30 -7.31 15.29
N GLY A 106 -21.41 -8.28 15.09
CA GLY A 106 -20.08 -8.08 14.51
C GLY A 106 -20.09 -8.25 12.98
N TYR A 107 -19.04 -7.79 12.30
CA TYR A 107 -18.91 -7.93 10.83
C TYR A 107 -18.73 -9.36 10.34
N GLY A 108 -18.26 -10.27 11.20
CA GLY A 108 -18.18 -11.71 10.91
C GLY A 108 -16.88 -12.17 10.28
N PHE A 109 -15.74 -11.58 10.62
CA PHE A 109 -14.43 -12.07 10.22
C PHE A 109 -13.45 -12.04 11.39
N ARG A 110 -12.30 -12.71 11.23
CA ARG A 110 -11.14 -12.62 12.13
C ARG A 110 -9.89 -12.37 11.30
N PHE A 111 -8.93 -11.70 11.90
CA PHE A 111 -7.62 -11.49 11.33
C PHE A 111 -6.53 -11.70 12.38
N VAL A 112 -5.30 -11.95 11.92
CA VAL A 112 -4.09 -12.06 12.74
C VAL A 112 -2.95 -11.42 11.96
N GLN A 113 -2.22 -10.51 12.60
CA GLN A 113 -1.16 -9.70 11.98
C GLN A 113 -1.64 -8.99 10.71
N GLY A 114 -2.87 -8.45 10.76
CA GLY A 114 -3.55 -7.85 9.63
C GLY A 114 -4.02 -8.80 8.52
N GLU A 115 -3.69 -10.10 8.55
CA GLU A 115 -4.20 -11.10 7.59
C GLU A 115 -5.57 -11.64 8.02
N ILE A 116 -6.56 -11.60 7.12
CA ILE A 116 -7.87 -12.22 7.32
C ILE A 116 -7.71 -13.74 7.33
N THR A 117 -7.92 -14.35 8.50
CA THR A 117 -7.75 -15.79 8.74
C THR A 117 -9.07 -16.56 8.70
N PHE A 118 -10.19 -15.88 8.93
CA PHE A 118 -11.51 -16.52 8.96
C PHE A 118 -12.61 -15.56 8.52
N VAL A 119 -13.57 -16.08 7.76
CA VAL A 119 -14.82 -15.40 7.41
C VAL A 119 -15.98 -16.30 7.85
N ARG A 120 -16.92 -15.74 8.61
CA ARG A 120 -18.05 -16.46 9.17
C ARG A 120 -19.13 -16.65 8.10
N PRO A 121 -19.68 -17.87 7.94
CA PRO A 121 -20.81 -18.08 7.04
C PRO A 121 -22.04 -17.25 7.42
N ASN A 122 -22.81 -16.83 6.42
CA ASN A 122 -24.00 -15.98 6.49
C ASN A 122 -23.78 -14.67 7.25
N SER A 123 -22.58 -14.09 7.13
CA SER A 123 -22.22 -12.82 7.77
C SER A 123 -22.10 -11.68 6.77
N ALA A 124 -22.02 -10.44 7.27
CA ALA A 124 -21.75 -9.27 6.44
C ALA A 124 -20.44 -9.42 5.65
N ALA A 125 -19.41 -9.99 6.28
CA ALA A 125 -18.14 -10.31 5.64
C ALA A 125 -18.29 -11.25 4.46
N GLU A 126 -19.02 -12.37 4.62
CA GLU A 126 -19.22 -13.31 3.52
C GLU A 126 -20.05 -12.71 2.39
N HIS A 127 -21.14 -12.02 2.70
CA HIS A 127 -22.01 -11.41 1.69
C HIS A 127 -21.31 -10.31 0.90
N ALA A 128 -20.37 -9.58 1.50
CA ALA A 128 -19.55 -8.58 0.82
C ALA A 128 -18.39 -9.18 0.02
N GLY A 129 -18.21 -10.51 0.05
CA GLY A 129 -17.13 -11.21 -0.66
C GLY A 129 -15.76 -11.05 0.00
N LEU A 130 -15.72 -10.83 1.32
CA LEU A 130 -14.45 -10.87 2.06
C LEU A 130 -13.86 -12.28 2.01
N GLU A 131 -12.58 -12.38 1.71
CA GLU A 131 -11.87 -13.66 1.56
C GLU A 131 -10.69 -13.75 2.53
N THR A 132 -10.37 -14.97 2.95
CA THR A 132 -9.15 -15.24 3.72
C THR A 132 -7.89 -15.09 2.85
N LYS A 133 -6.70 -15.10 3.46
CA LYS A 133 -5.40 -14.93 2.76
C LYS A 133 -5.27 -13.58 2.07
N HIS A 134 -5.87 -12.57 2.68
CA HIS A 134 -5.76 -11.17 2.28
C HIS A 134 -5.39 -10.36 3.52
N HIS A 135 -4.50 -9.39 3.35
CA HIS A 135 -4.16 -8.43 4.39
C HIS A 135 -5.01 -7.17 4.26
N ILE A 136 -5.43 -6.65 5.40
CA ILE A 136 -6.08 -5.35 5.51
C ILE A 136 -4.99 -4.29 5.38
N VAL A 137 -5.10 -3.42 4.39
CA VAL A 137 -4.14 -2.32 4.16
C VAL A 137 -4.74 -0.95 4.48
N GLU A 138 -6.07 -0.82 4.38
CA GLU A 138 -6.80 0.37 4.85
C GLU A 138 -8.11 0.01 5.54
N VAL A 139 -8.48 0.81 6.54
CA VAL A 139 -9.76 0.79 7.26
C VAL A 139 -10.36 2.19 7.16
N ASN A 140 -11.50 2.35 6.49
CA ASN A 140 -12.17 3.64 6.27
C ASN A 140 -11.22 4.76 5.80
N GLU A 141 -10.39 4.46 4.78
CA GLU A 141 -9.40 5.38 4.19
C GLU A 141 -8.18 5.66 5.09
N GLU A 142 -8.09 5.03 6.26
CA GLU A 142 -6.91 5.06 7.11
C GLU A 142 -6.00 3.86 6.83
N VAL A 143 -4.74 4.15 6.54
CA VAL A 143 -3.73 3.11 6.29
C VAL A 143 -3.39 2.40 7.59
N VAL A 144 -3.49 1.07 7.60
CA VAL A 144 -3.26 0.23 8.80
C VAL A 144 -2.05 -0.70 8.68
N VAL A 145 -1.30 -0.58 7.58
CA VAL A 145 -0.12 -1.40 7.33
C VAL A 145 0.93 -1.20 8.43
N GLY A 146 1.34 -2.31 9.06
CA GLY A 146 2.35 -2.32 10.13
C GLY A 146 1.86 -1.94 11.52
N LEU A 147 0.56 -1.64 11.67
CA LEU A 147 -0.07 -1.47 12.98
C LEU A 147 -0.24 -2.81 13.70
N HIS A 148 -0.33 -2.76 15.03
CA HIS A 148 -0.70 -3.93 15.81
C HIS A 148 -2.19 -4.24 15.64
N ASP A 149 -2.57 -5.52 15.75
CA ASP A 149 -3.96 -5.93 15.56
C ASP A 149 -4.93 -5.17 16.47
N GLU A 150 -4.51 -4.81 17.69
CA GLU A 150 -5.29 -4.01 18.65
C GLU A 150 -5.68 -2.63 18.10
N ASP A 151 -4.76 -1.96 17.39
CA ASP A 151 -5.00 -0.66 16.78
C ASP A 151 -5.96 -0.80 15.58
N ILE A 152 -5.77 -1.84 14.76
CA ILE A 152 -6.66 -2.14 13.63
C ILE A 152 -8.08 -2.46 14.13
N GLU A 153 -8.20 -3.24 15.20
CA GLU A 153 -9.47 -3.52 15.85
C GLU A 153 -10.14 -2.25 16.36
N ALA A 154 -9.41 -1.35 17.02
CA ALA A 154 -9.96 -0.09 17.50
C ALA A 154 -10.57 0.76 16.37
N LEU A 155 -9.87 0.86 15.23
CA LEU A 155 -10.37 1.53 14.03
C LEU A 155 -11.64 0.85 13.49
N ILE A 156 -11.65 -0.47 13.37
CA ILE A 156 -12.83 -1.24 12.97
C ILE A 156 -14.00 -1.01 13.94
N TRP A 157 -13.77 -0.99 15.25
CA TRP A 157 -14.82 -0.79 16.25
C TRP A 157 -15.40 0.62 16.24
N SER A 158 -14.58 1.62 15.92
CA SER A 158 -15.02 3.01 15.75
C SER A 158 -15.96 3.19 14.54
N SER A 159 -15.99 2.22 13.61
CA SER A 159 -16.88 2.28 12.46
C SER A 159 -18.35 2.17 12.90
N MET A 160 -19.14 3.19 12.57
CA MET A 160 -20.54 3.33 12.97
C MET A 160 -21.48 2.43 12.14
N GLY A 161 -21.15 1.15 12.01
CA GLY A 161 -21.96 0.16 11.30
C GLY A 161 -21.57 -0.05 9.83
N ARG A 162 -21.02 0.97 9.17
CA ARG A 162 -20.42 0.86 7.83
C ARG A 162 -18.90 0.87 7.91
N LEU A 163 -18.27 -0.17 7.35
CA LEU A 163 -16.83 -0.40 7.37
C LEU A 163 -16.33 -0.65 5.95
N THR A 164 -15.44 0.20 5.44
CA THR A 164 -14.77 -0.02 4.16
C THR A 164 -13.37 -0.52 4.42
N LEU A 165 -13.04 -1.70 3.92
CA LEU A 165 -11.70 -2.26 3.97
C LEU A 165 -11.07 -2.18 2.59
N CYS A 166 -9.82 -1.73 2.53
CA CYS A 166 -8.96 -2.06 1.40
C CYS A 166 -8.15 -3.30 1.75
N ILE A 167 -8.22 -4.33 0.91
CA ILE A 167 -7.51 -5.58 1.11
C ILE A 167 -6.57 -5.90 -0.06
N LEU A 168 -5.48 -6.59 0.27
CA LEU A 168 -4.49 -7.05 -0.71
C LEU A 168 -4.21 -8.54 -0.48
N PRO A 169 -4.12 -9.38 -1.54
CA PRO A 169 -3.77 -10.79 -1.37
C PRO A 169 -2.43 -10.94 -0.64
N SER A 170 -2.35 -11.85 0.35
CA SER A 170 -1.17 -12.00 1.22
C SER A 170 0.11 -12.24 0.41
N ARG A 171 0.03 -12.92 -0.73
CA ARG A 171 1.18 -13.11 -1.63
C ARG A 171 1.82 -11.80 -2.09
N PHE A 172 1.03 -10.75 -2.29
CA PHE A 172 1.52 -9.45 -2.72
C PHE A 172 1.94 -8.61 -1.52
N TYR A 173 1.15 -8.62 -0.45
CA TYR A 173 1.49 -7.94 0.81
C TYR A 173 2.85 -8.39 1.35
N ASN A 174 3.08 -9.71 1.36
CA ASN A 174 4.35 -10.29 1.77
C ASN A 174 5.51 -9.83 0.90
N ASN A 175 5.36 -9.72 -0.42
CA ASN A 175 6.43 -9.18 -1.27
C ASN A 175 6.72 -7.69 -0.99
N LEU A 176 5.72 -6.93 -0.53
CA LEU A 176 5.88 -5.52 -0.15
C LEU A 176 6.55 -5.37 1.23
N LEU A 177 6.27 -6.28 2.17
CA LEU A 177 6.53 -6.08 3.60
C LEU A 177 7.33 -7.19 4.30
N CYS A 178 7.55 -8.37 3.71
CA CYS A 178 8.24 -9.50 4.38
C CYS A 178 9.69 -9.20 4.76
N SER A 179 10.33 -8.17 4.21
CA SER A 179 11.64 -7.76 4.73
C SER A 179 11.55 -7.03 6.08
N LEU A 180 10.36 -6.63 6.57
CA LEU A 180 10.20 -5.99 7.88
C LEU A 180 10.01 -6.97 9.05
N TYR A 181 9.48 -8.17 8.81
CA TYR A 181 9.05 -9.07 9.89
C TYR A 181 9.71 -10.45 9.91
N THR A 182 10.34 -10.92 8.81
CA THR A 182 10.82 -12.31 8.77
C THR A 182 12.21 -12.53 9.39
N LEU A 183 13.03 -11.50 9.59
CA LEU A 183 14.29 -11.64 10.31
C LEU A 183 14.54 -10.34 11.05
N GLY A 184 15.13 -10.38 12.24
CA GLY A 184 15.62 -9.20 12.99
C GLY A 184 16.75 -8.43 12.28
N SER A 185 16.63 -8.25 10.97
CA SER A 185 17.54 -7.64 10.02
C SER A 185 16.73 -7.23 8.77
N ALA A 186 15.70 -6.41 8.95
CA ALA A 186 15.26 -5.54 7.86
C ALA A 186 16.43 -4.59 7.58
N ASN A 187 17.30 -4.93 6.63
CA ASN A 187 18.38 -4.02 6.25
C ASN A 187 17.73 -2.71 5.78
N SER A 188 17.99 -1.61 6.48
CA SER A 188 17.56 -0.25 6.14
C SER A 188 18.02 0.23 4.73
N LEU A 189 18.75 -0.63 4.02
CA LEU A 189 19.30 -0.41 2.69
C LEU A 189 18.26 -0.59 1.58
N ASP A 190 17.17 -1.32 1.83
CA ASP A 190 16.20 -1.71 0.78
C ASP A 190 14.96 -0.80 0.67
N ALA A 191 14.95 0.32 1.39
CA ALA A 191 13.87 1.31 1.30
C ALA A 191 14.43 2.75 1.26
N VAL A 192 13.74 3.62 0.52
CA VAL A 192 14.08 5.05 0.39
C VAL A 192 12.81 5.86 0.50
N GLU A 193 12.81 6.83 1.41
CA GLU A 193 11.78 7.86 1.48
C GLU A 193 12.01 8.88 0.35
N ILE A 194 10.94 9.19 -0.38
CA ILE A 194 10.95 10.09 -1.55
C ILE A 194 10.10 11.34 -1.30
#